data_AF-A0A519RU35-F1
#
_entry.id   AF-A0A519RU35-F1
#
_cell.length_a   1.000
_cell.length_b   1.000
_cell.length_c   1.000
_cell.angle_alpha   90.00
_cell.angle_beta   90.00
_cell.angle_gamma   90.00
#
_symmetry.space_group_name_H-M   'P 1'
#
loop_
_entity.id
_entity.type
_entity.pdbx_description
1 polymer ?
#
loop_
_entity_poly.entity_id
_entity_poly.type
_entity_poly.pdbx_seq_one_letter_code
_entity_poly.pdbx_strand_id
1 'polypeptide(L)'
;SANADEVIQKRLLLKNEESNKLLIDIYSKEQNNVKTLLKFNDGSRQYQTYRDAEHFVNTYPFIPYQFDLFQASIKALSDHNAFIGSQQSVGERSMLGVFQQVAKTYAEKDLNNIVSFSQMYEGIKDVLQSNIQSDILQAERSIDSPLAKDILKALFLVKYVKGFHASVNNIAILLLPKFDIDLTAFHKQVQEALNLLESQTYIQRTAGDLYEYLTNQEKDVENEVKSTDIDPTAPGELLASYLFDEILRDAKVKLDSNNQPYEFGKKLDDNVIGRDKDFYVNFITPLNANSVSTANINMWSAGRPNDLIVYLGEDKRLFDELRLIKKTEKYIQTTNSPALDETKKRIISDKAQQNQDRKRAVLNQLKESIGDAKMFLNGSEMTDIGTKDPKNKITQGAQQLIKTIYTNLKMLTVDFTEAHLQRIIQSQDDVLFKDGLHEMEVEVLNRVQRNKAAHERTTIKSLIDAFYIRPYGWYQIAVLCIIAKLYKRNKISLKQDGNNLDDKAVLD
;
A
#
# COMPACT_ATOMS: atom_id res chain seq x y z
N SER A 1 36.83 -6.30 -13.19
CA SER A 1 36.66 -4.97 -13.81
C SER A 1 37.89 -4.07 -13.75
N ALA A 2 38.96 -4.37 -12.98
CA ALA A 2 40.10 -3.47 -12.79
C ALA A 2 40.89 -3.02 -14.05
N ASN A 3 40.79 -3.72 -15.19
CA ASN A 3 41.61 -3.40 -16.37
C ASN A 3 41.02 -2.33 -17.30
N ALA A 4 39.71 -2.09 -17.32
CA ALA A 4 39.12 -1.12 -18.25
C ALA A 4 39.25 0.31 -17.72
N ASP A 5 38.95 0.50 -16.44
CA ASP A 5 38.95 1.80 -15.77
C ASP A 5 40.35 2.40 -15.74
N GLU A 6 41.36 1.62 -15.34
CA GLU A 6 42.77 2.07 -15.34
C GLU A 6 43.26 2.44 -16.73
N VAL A 7 42.80 1.71 -17.76
CA VAL A 7 43.15 2.01 -19.16
C VAL A 7 42.49 3.31 -19.61
N ILE A 8 41.24 3.57 -19.24
CA ILE A 8 40.56 4.85 -19.53
C ILE A 8 41.27 6.00 -18.82
N GLN A 9 41.56 5.85 -17.52
CA GLN A 9 42.26 6.86 -16.73
C GLN A 9 43.62 7.20 -17.34
N LYS A 10 44.43 6.19 -17.65
CA LYS A 10 45.79 6.39 -18.18
C LYS A 10 45.83 6.78 -19.66
N ARG A 11 44.92 6.29 -20.51
CA ARG A 11 45.00 6.56 -21.97
C ARG A 11 44.20 7.77 -22.42
N LEU A 12 43.11 8.11 -21.73
CA LEU A 12 42.21 9.19 -22.14
C LEU A 12 42.22 10.40 -21.21
N LEU A 13 42.45 10.18 -19.92
CA LEU A 13 42.20 11.19 -18.89
C LEU A 13 43.47 11.74 -18.24
N LEU A 14 44.66 11.36 -18.71
CA LEU A 14 45.92 11.98 -18.26
C LEU A 14 45.85 13.50 -18.40
N LYS A 15 46.10 14.18 -17.28
CA LYS A 15 46.03 15.63 -17.15
C LYS A 15 47.44 16.23 -17.14
N ASN A 16 47.56 17.49 -17.58
CA ASN A 16 48.79 18.26 -17.37
C ASN A 16 48.89 18.76 -15.92
N GLU A 17 50.06 19.25 -15.51
CA GLU A 17 50.31 19.67 -14.13
C GLU A 17 49.39 20.82 -13.66
N GLU A 18 49.06 21.76 -14.55
CA GLU A 18 48.18 22.88 -14.23
C GLU A 18 46.75 22.42 -13.95
N SER A 19 46.22 21.53 -14.80
CA SER A 19 44.88 20.95 -14.62
C SER A 19 44.80 20.07 -13.38
N ASN A 20 45.88 19.36 -13.04
CA ASN A 20 45.95 18.57 -11.80
C ASN A 20 45.73 19.45 -10.57
N LYS A 21 46.43 20.58 -10.47
CA LYS A 21 46.30 21.51 -9.33
C LYS A 21 44.87 22.05 -9.23
N LEU A 22 44.30 22.48 -10.36
CA LEU A 22 42.95 23.03 -10.39
C LEU A 22 41.88 22.01 -9.98
N LEU A 23 42.00 20.76 -10.44
CA LEU A 23 41.08 19.68 -10.06
C LEU A 23 41.22 19.27 -8.59
N ILE A 24 42.43 19.30 -8.04
CA ILE A 24 42.66 19.10 -6.60
C ILE A 24 41.93 20.19 -5.80
N ASP A 25 42.05 21.45 -6.20
CA ASP A 25 41.36 22.57 -5.53
C ASP A 25 39.83 22.44 -5.61
N ILE A 26 39.27 22.00 -6.75
CA ILE A 26 37.85 21.71 -6.89
C ILE A 26 37.44 20.58 -5.93
N TYR A 27 38.19 19.47 -5.91
CA TYR A 27 37.87 18.35 -5.03
C TYR A 27 37.94 18.75 -3.55
N SER A 28 38.94 19.52 -3.14
CA SER A 28 39.06 19.99 -1.76
C SER A 28 37.88 20.86 -1.32
N LYS A 29 37.29 21.64 -2.22
CA LYS A 29 36.07 22.42 -1.94
C LYS A 29 34.82 21.53 -1.88
N GLU A 30 34.71 20.58 -2.80
CA GLU A 30 33.49 19.79 -3.02
C GLU A 30 33.47 18.43 -2.30
N GLN A 31 34.55 18.02 -1.61
CA GLN A 31 34.69 16.65 -1.06
C GLN A 31 33.51 16.21 -0.17
N ASN A 32 32.96 17.14 0.61
CA ASN A 32 31.79 16.87 1.47
C ASN A 32 30.49 16.76 0.66
N ASN A 33 30.31 17.62 -0.35
CA ASN A 33 29.17 17.60 -1.26
C ASN A 33 29.16 16.29 -2.04
N VAL A 34 30.30 15.91 -2.64
CA VAL A 34 30.49 14.66 -3.40
C VAL A 34 30.05 13.42 -2.61
N LYS A 35 30.43 13.31 -1.32
CA LYS A 35 30.05 12.17 -0.46
C LYS A 35 28.54 12.10 -0.22
N THR A 36 27.88 13.26 -0.10
CA THR A 36 26.44 13.35 0.12
C THR A 36 25.67 13.09 -1.17
N LEU A 37 26.10 13.70 -2.27
CA LEU A 37 25.48 13.63 -3.59
C LEU A 37 25.50 12.21 -4.16
N LEU A 38 26.61 11.49 -4.03
CA LEU A 38 26.80 10.19 -4.70
C LEU A 38 26.34 9.00 -3.84
N LYS A 39 25.34 9.21 -2.99
CA LYS A 39 24.84 8.18 -2.06
C LYS A 39 23.53 7.57 -2.56
N PHE A 40 23.63 6.34 -3.05
CA PHE A 40 22.47 5.51 -3.42
C PHE A 40 21.88 4.87 -2.16
N ASN A 41 20.69 5.31 -1.71
CA ASN A 41 20.13 4.96 -0.39
C ASN A 41 19.05 3.85 -0.41
N ASP A 42 18.83 3.17 -1.53
CA ASP A 42 17.60 2.38 -1.75
C ASP A 42 17.85 0.86 -1.91
N GLY A 43 18.80 0.31 -1.16
CA GLY A 43 19.16 -1.12 -1.25
C GLY A 43 19.75 -1.54 -2.60
N SER A 44 20.06 -0.58 -3.48
CA SER A 44 20.81 -0.80 -4.71
C SER A 44 22.23 -1.28 -4.40
N ARG A 45 22.88 -1.92 -5.37
CA ARG A 45 24.29 -2.29 -5.26
C ARG A 45 25.13 -1.07 -4.82
N GLN A 46 26.06 -1.27 -3.90
CA GLN A 46 27.00 -0.22 -3.54
C GLN A 46 27.89 0.10 -4.73
N TYR A 47 27.79 1.34 -5.20
CA TYR A 47 28.59 1.85 -6.30
C TYR A 47 29.84 2.56 -5.78
N GLN A 48 30.92 2.47 -6.55
CA GLN A 48 32.17 3.15 -6.23
C GLN A 48 31.99 4.66 -6.30
N THR A 49 32.59 5.35 -5.34
CA THR A 49 32.70 6.82 -5.30
C THR A 49 34.17 7.23 -5.34
N TYR A 50 34.47 8.53 -5.31
CA TYR A 50 35.85 9.00 -5.28
C TYR A 50 36.51 8.65 -3.94
N ARG A 51 37.62 7.91 -4.01
CA ARG A 51 38.39 7.46 -2.83
C ARG A 51 39.19 8.60 -2.21
N ASP A 52 39.85 9.38 -3.05
CA ASP A 52 40.75 10.48 -2.69
C ASP A 52 40.85 11.49 -3.85
N ALA A 53 41.64 12.55 -3.64
CA ALA A 53 41.86 13.60 -4.62
C ALA A 53 42.57 13.10 -5.88
N GLU A 54 43.51 12.16 -5.74
CA GLU A 54 44.23 11.57 -6.87
C GLU A 54 43.27 10.80 -7.78
N HIS A 55 42.38 10.00 -7.19
CA HIS A 55 41.34 9.28 -7.90
C HIS A 55 40.35 10.23 -8.60
N PHE A 56 40.01 11.35 -7.96
CA PHE A 56 39.18 12.38 -8.59
C PHE A 56 39.83 12.94 -9.85
N VAL A 57 41.09 13.38 -9.75
CA VAL A 57 41.86 13.93 -10.87
C VAL A 57 41.96 12.94 -12.04
N ASN A 58 42.27 11.68 -11.73
CA ASN A 58 42.45 10.63 -12.74
C ASN A 58 41.14 10.24 -13.45
N THR A 59 39.99 10.49 -12.82
CA THR A 59 38.68 10.04 -13.31
C THR A 59 37.84 11.17 -13.90
N TYR A 60 38.09 12.42 -13.51
CA TYR A 60 37.36 13.59 -13.98
C TYR A 60 37.46 13.74 -15.52
N PRO A 61 36.34 14.03 -16.24
CA PRO A 61 35.03 14.49 -15.76
C PRO A 61 33.99 13.38 -15.45
N PHE A 62 34.40 12.12 -15.36
CA PHE A 62 33.52 11.00 -15.05
C PHE A 62 33.43 10.72 -13.55
N ILE A 63 32.36 10.03 -13.15
CA ILE A 63 32.15 9.56 -11.78
C ILE A 63 32.44 8.05 -11.70
N PRO A 64 33.13 7.54 -10.67
CA PRO A 64 33.56 6.13 -10.61
C PRO A 64 32.44 5.09 -10.79
N TYR A 65 31.22 5.35 -10.33
CA TYR A 65 30.10 4.41 -10.54
C TYR A 65 29.79 4.20 -12.03
N GLN A 66 30.07 5.17 -12.89
CA GLN A 66 29.68 5.16 -14.29
C GLN A 66 30.38 4.05 -15.07
N PHE A 67 31.61 3.68 -14.69
CA PHE A 67 32.36 2.60 -15.35
C PHE A 67 31.69 1.24 -15.12
N ASP A 68 31.50 0.87 -13.85
CA ASP A 68 30.84 -0.38 -13.45
C ASP A 68 29.39 -0.43 -13.94
N LEU A 69 28.64 0.67 -13.80
CA LEU A 69 27.25 0.74 -14.21
C LEU A 69 27.11 0.63 -15.73
N PHE A 70 27.97 1.31 -16.49
CA PHE A 70 27.95 1.23 -17.95
C PHE A 70 28.35 -0.16 -18.43
N GLN A 71 29.36 -0.79 -17.82
CA GLN A 71 29.71 -2.18 -18.13
C GLN A 71 28.53 -3.12 -17.93
N ALA A 72 27.82 -2.96 -16.80
CA ALA A 72 26.62 -3.74 -16.51
C ALA A 72 25.49 -3.45 -17.52
N SER A 73 25.33 -2.18 -17.92
CA SER A 73 24.34 -1.73 -18.92
C SER A 73 24.58 -2.37 -20.27
N ILE A 74 25.82 -2.34 -20.79
CA ILE A 74 26.18 -2.96 -22.07
C ILE A 74 25.94 -4.48 -22.04
N LYS A 75 26.35 -5.15 -20.96
CA LYS A 75 26.09 -6.59 -20.81
C LYS A 75 24.59 -6.88 -20.84
N ALA A 76 23.82 -6.16 -20.04
CA ALA A 76 22.38 -6.39 -19.92
C ALA A 76 21.62 -6.07 -21.21
N LEU A 77 21.96 -4.98 -21.91
CA LEU A 77 21.41 -4.64 -23.22
C LEU A 77 21.77 -5.70 -24.28
N SER A 78 22.99 -6.22 -24.25
CA SER A 78 23.45 -7.29 -25.15
C SER A 78 22.71 -8.62 -24.91
N ASP A 79 22.52 -9.00 -23.65
CA ASP A 79 21.73 -10.19 -23.26
C ASP A 79 20.26 -10.09 -23.71
N HIS A 80 19.76 -8.86 -23.92
CA HIS A 80 18.43 -8.55 -24.43
C HIS A 80 18.41 -8.17 -25.92
N ASN A 81 19.46 -8.51 -26.68
CA ASN A 81 19.55 -8.28 -28.13
C ASN A 81 19.37 -6.82 -28.57
N ALA A 82 19.76 -5.84 -27.75
CA ALA A 82 19.59 -4.41 -28.10
C ALA A 82 20.54 -3.90 -29.20
N PHE A 83 21.59 -4.65 -29.53
CA PHE A 83 22.64 -4.24 -30.47
C PHE A 83 22.57 -4.96 -31.82
N ILE A 84 23.19 -4.35 -32.84
CA ILE A 84 23.35 -4.93 -34.18
C ILE A 84 24.53 -5.93 -34.16
N GLY A 85 24.25 -7.22 -34.36
CA GLY A 85 25.27 -8.29 -34.44
C GLY A 85 25.44 -9.12 -33.15
N SER A 86 26.27 -10.17 -33.21
CA SER A 86 26.48 -11.10 -32.07
C SER A 86 27.28 -10.45 -30.93
N GLN A 87 27.13 -10.99 -29.71
CA GLN A 87 27.68 -10.46 -28.45
C GLN A 87 29.20 -10.16 -28.47
N GLN A 88 29.97 -10.78 -29.38
CA GLN A 88 31.43 -10.63 -29.47
C GLN A 88 31.89 -9.38 -30.23
N SER A 89 31.13 -8.88 -31.22
CA SER A 89 31.56 -7.73 -32.04
C SER A 89 31.22 -6.36 -31.42
N VAL A 90 30.25 -6.32 -30.51
CA VAL A 90 29.78 -5.07 -29.88
C VAL A 90 30.55 -4.75 -28.60
N GLY A 91 30.98 -5.77 -27.86
CA GLY A 91 31.90 -5.60 -26.72
C GLY A 91 33.26 -5.01 -27.13
N GLU A 92 33.62 -5.09 -28.43
CA GLU A 92 34.89 -4.65 -28.99
C GLU A 92 34.86 -3.27 -29.69
N ARG A 93 33.70 -2.62 -29.88
CA ARG A 93 33.68 -1.14 -29.84
C ARG A 93 33.97 -0.76 -28.39
N SER A 94 35.26 -0.82 -28.06
CA SER A 94 35.79 -0.82 -26.71
C SER A 94 35.08 0.24 -25.90
N MET A 95 34.64 -0.08 -24.68
CA MET A 95 34.20 0.88 -23.66
C MET A 95 35.02 2.18 -23.71
N LEU A 96 36.34 2.06 -23.96
CA LEU A 96 37.26 3.15 -24.23
C LEU A 96 36.78 4.16 -25.30
N GLY A 97 36.28 3.69 -26.45
CA GLY A 97 35.78 4.54 -27.53
C GLY A 97 34.55 5.36 -27.13
N VAL A 98 33.63 4.78 -26.36
CA VAL A 98 32.45 5.51 -25.82
C VAL A 98 32.90 6.60 -24.87
N PHE A 99 33.74 6.24 -23.88
CA PHE A 99 34.28 7.22 -22.94
C PHE A 99 35.13 8.29 -23.64
N GLN A 100 35.87 7.94 -24.70
CA GLN A 100 36.61 8.91 -25.50
C GLN A 100 35.67 9.89 -26.23
N GLN A 101 34.59 9.39 -26.84
CA GLN A 101 33.62 10.23 -27.52
C GLN A 101 32.92 11.18 -26.54
N VAL A 102 32.51 10.69 -25.37
CA VAL A 102 31.90 11.52 -24.33
C VAL A 102 32.90 12.51 -23.75
N ALA A 103 34.17 12.13 -23.53
CA ALA A 103 35.19 13.06 -23.07
C ALA A 103 35.41 14.20 -24.07
N LYS A 104 35.38 13.92 -25.37
CA LYS A 104 35.49 14.94 -26.43
C LYS A 104 34.32 15.94 -26.41
N THR A 105 33.09 15.49 -26.12
CA THR A 105 31.93 16.41 -26.02
C THR A 105 31.96 17.31 -24.77
N TYR A 106 32.74 16.93 -23.76
CA TYR A 106 32.95 17.71 -22.54
C TYR A 106 34.26 18.53 -22.57
N ALA A 107 35.09 18.41 -23.61
CA ALA A 107 36.37 19.10 -23.71
C ALA A 107 36.25 20.63 -23.73
N GLU A 108 35.14 21.16 -24.25
CA GLU A 108 34.87 22.60 -24.36
C GLU A 108 33.93 23.12 -23.24
N LYS A 109 33.49 22.25 -22.32
CA LYS A 109 32.60 22.65 -21.23
C LYS A 109 33.39 23.21 -20.04
N ASP A 110 32.70 23.99 -19.22
CA ASP A 110 33.26 24.52 -17.97
C ASP A 110 33.62 23.38 -16.99
N LEU A 111 34.72 23.56 -16.25
CA LEU A 111 35.32 22.59 -15.31
C LEU A 111 34.43 22.21 -14.11
N ASN A 112 33.30 22.89 -13.92
CA ASN A 112 32.32 22.49 -12.92
C ASN A 112 31.28 21.50 -13.45
N ASN A 113 31.23 21.27 -14.77
CA ASN A 113 30.32 20.29 -15.36
C ASN A 113 30.85 18.88 -15.17
N ILE A 114 29.94 17.96 -14.93
CA ILE A 114 30.24 16.53 -14.81
C ILE A 114 29.54 15.80 -15.94
N VAL A 115 30.13 14.70 -16.40
CA VAL A 115 29.46 13.85 -17.38
C VAL A 115 28.21 13.25 -16.75
N SER A 116 27.04 13.53 -17.30
CA SER A 116 25.81 12.80 -16.97
C SER A 116 25.83 11.41 -17.60
N PHE A 117 25.23 10.43 -16.91
CA PHE A 117 25.17 9.05 -17.39
C PHE A 117 24.37 8.93 -18.70
N SER A 118 23.41 9.83 -18.96
CA SER A 118 22.67 9.89 -20.22
C SER A 118 23.57 10.05 -21.44
N GLN A 119 24.75 10.68 -21.30
CA GLN A 119 25.68 10.90 -22.41
C GLN A 119 26.33 9.61 -22.92
N MET A 120 26.35 8.57 -22.08
CA MET A 120 26.85 7.25 -22.51
C MET A 120 25.97 6.65 -23.62
N TYR A 121 24.69 7.04 -23.69
CA TYR A 121 23.80 6.67 -24.78
C TYR A 121 24.32 7.20 -26.13
N GLU A 122 24.81 8.44 -26.17
CA GLU A 122 25.31 9.06 -27.41
C GLU A 122 26.48 8.31 -28.03
N GLY A 123 27.30 7.65 -27.22
CA GLY A 123 28.41 6.83 -27.71
C GLY A 123 28.01 5.45 -28.21
N ILE A 124 26.81 4.96 -27.88
CA ILE A 124 26.33 3.64 -28.31
C ILE A 124 25.17 3.69 -29.29
N LYS A 125 24.52 4.84 -29.49
CA LYS A 125 23.29 4.94 -30.30
C LYS A 125 23.43 4.32 -31.69
N ASP A 126 24.58 4.48 -32.35
CA ASP A 126 24.79 4.00 -33.72
C ASP A 126 24.94 2.47 -33.84
N VAL A 127 25.14 1.76 -32.73
CA VAL A 127 25.22 0.28 -32.69
C VAL A 127 23.96 -0.38 -32.16
N LEU A 128 22.98 0.40 -31.71
CA LEU A 128 21.68 -0.13 -31.30
C LEU A 128 20.88 -0.60 -32.51
N GLN A 129 19.96 -1.53 -32.31
CA GLN A 129 19.03 -1.93 -33.37
C GLN A 129 18.19 -0.73 -33.85
N SER A 130 17.84 -0.74 -35.13
CA SER A 130 17.15 0.38 -35.79
C SER A 130 15.81 0.74 -35.15
N ASN A 131 15.06 -0.26 -34.67
CA ASN A 131 13.80 -0.08 -33.95
C ASN A 131 13.98 0.70 -32.63
N ILE A 132 15.04 0.40 -31.87
CA ILE A 132 15.35 1.09 -30.59
C ILE A 132 15.79 2.52 -30.88
N GLN A 133 16.68 2.71 -31.87
CA GLN A 133 17.10 4.04 -32.30
C GLN A 133 15.91 4.89 -32.71
N SER A 134 15.01 4.36 -33.55
CA SER A 134 13.84 5.09 -34.02
C SER A 134 12.88 5.45 -32.88
N ASP A 135 12.70 4.57 -31.90
CA ASP A 135 11.82 4.81 -30.76
C ASP A 135 12.33 5.98 -29.89
N ILE A 136 13.62 5.96 -29.55
CA ILE A 136 14.22 7.04 -28.75
C ILE A 136 14.25 8.35 -29.54
N LEU A 137 14.62 8.32 -30.83
CA LEU A 137 14.60 9.52 -31.68
C LEU A 137 13.20 10.12 -31.82
N GLN A 138 12.16 9.28 -31.91
CA GLN A 138 10.79 9.75 -31.95
C GLN A 138 10.39 10.38 -30.61
N ALA A 139 10.75 9.75 -29.49
CA ALA A 139 10.52 10.32 -28.16
C ALA A 139 11.20 11.67 -27.98
N GLU A 140 12.46 11.82 -28.43
CA GLU A 140 13.19 13.08 -28.36
C GLU A 140 12.56 14.22 -29.16
N ARG A 141 11.82 13.91 -30.24
CA ARG A 141 11.08 14.92 -31.01
C ARG A 141 9.77 15.33 -30.34
N SER A 142 9.16 14.43 -29.59
CA SER A 142 7.87 14.66 -28.91
C SER A 142 8.03 15.30 -27.52
N ILE A 143 9.16 15.08 -26.87
CA ILE A 143 9.44 15.61 -25.52
C ILE A 143 10.06 17.00 -25.66
N ASP A 144 9.49 18.02 -25.02
CA ASP A 144 10.08 19.37 -25.05
C ASP A 144 11.19 19.55 -24.01
N SER A 145 11.08 18.89 -22.85
CA SER A 145 12.02 19.03 -21.73
C SER A 145 13.36 18.33 -22.01
N PRO A 146 14.50 19.05 -22.00
CA PRO A 146 15.82 18.43 -22.17
C PRO A 146 16.13 17.40 -21.07
N LEU A 147 15.77 17.71 -19.82
CA LEU A 147 15.98 16.80 -18.69
C LEU A 147 15.17 15.51 -18.86
N ALA A 148 13.95 15.58 -19.37
CA ALA A 148 13.15 14.38 -19.64
C ALA A 148 13.78 13.49 -20.72
N LYS A 149 14.41 14.07 -21.76
CA LYS A 149 15.18 13.30 -22.75
C LYS A 149 16.37 12.59 -22.12
N ASP A 150 17.10 13.30 -21.25
CA ASP A 150 18.24 12.73 -20.52
C ASP A 150 17.82 11.61 -19.57
N ILE A 151 16.71 11.78 -18.85
CA ILE A 151 16.11 10.72 -18.01
C ILE A 151 15.73 9.51 -18.86
N LEU A 152 15.07 9.71 -20.01
CA LEU A 152 14.68 8.63 -20.89
C LEU A 152 15.89 7.79 -21.34
N LYS A 153 16.97 8.46 -21.75
CA LYS A 153 18.24 7.80 -22.15
C LYS A 153 18.91 7.07 -20.99
N ALA A 154 18.96 7.69 -19.82
CA ALA A 154 19.53 7.06 -18.63
C ALA A 154 18.74 5.81 -18.22
N LEU A 155 17.41 5.90 -18.22
CA LEU A 155 16.52 4.76 -17.92
C LEU A 155 16.62 3.64 -18.95
N PHE A 156 16.79 3.97 -20.23
CA PHE A 156 17.05 2.99 -21.28
C PHE A 156 18.35 2.20 -20.97
N LEU A 157 19.44 2.90 -20.63
CA LEU A 157 20.73 2.26 -20.32
C LEU A 157 20.62 1.29 -19.14
N VAL A 158 19.88 1.65 -18.10
CA VAL A 158 19.76 0.84 -16.87
C VAL A 158 18.60 -0.17 -16.89
N LYS A 159 17.76 -0.22 -17.94
CA LYS A 159 16.53 -1.02 -17.97
C LYS A 159 16.70 -2.47 -17.52
N TYR A 160 17.76 -3.14 -18.00
CA TYR A 160 18.01 -4.56 -17.72
C TYR A 160 19.07 -4.79 -16.65
N VAL A 161 19.56 -3.73 -16.01
CA VAL A 161 20.64 -3.82 -15.01
C VAL A 161 20.08 -4.30 -13.67
N LYS A 162 20.29 -5.59 -13.40
CA LYS A 162 19.88 -6.21 -12.12
C LYS A 162 20.55 -5.51 -10.93
N GLY A 163 19.76 -5.15 -9.92
CA GLY A 163 20.23 -4.54 -8.67
C GLY A 163 20.38 -3.02 -8.71
N PHE A 164 20.03 -2.36 -9.82
CA PHE A 164 19.84 -0.92 -9.87
C PHE A 164 18.36 -0.59 -9.64
N HIS A 165 18.07 0.26 -8.65
CA HIS A 165 16.73 0.75 -8.37
C HIS A 165 16.62 2.18 -8.86
N ALA A 166 15.82 2.42 -9.89
CA ALA A 166 15.65 3.73 -10.51
C ALA A 166 14.63 4.59 -9.75
N SER A 167 14.97 4.97 -8.51
CA SER A 167 14.22 5.96 -7.73
C SER A 167 14.53 7.38 -8.21
N VAL A 168 13.70 8.36 -7.82
CA VAL A 168 13.95 9.80 -8.11
C VAL A 168 15.36 10.22 -7.68
N ASN A 169 15.78 9.78 -6.49
CA ASN A 169 17.11 10.06 -5.95
C ASN A 169 18.21 9.48 -6.85
N ASN A 170 18.11 8.19 -7.19
CA ASN A 170 19.16 7.52 -7.97
C ASN A 170 19.21 8.06 -9.41
N ILE A 171 18.07 8.42 -10.00
CA ILE A 171 18.01 9.09 -11.31
C ILE A 171 18.63 10.48 -11.25
N ALA A 172 18.40 11.25 -10.18
CA ALA A 172 19.07 12.52 -9.97
C ALA A 172 20.60 12.36 -9.89
N ILE A 173 21.10 11.32 -9.22
CA ILE A 173 22.53 11.00 -9.20
C ILE A 173 23.06 10.71 -10.62
N LEU A 174 22.32 9.93 -11.43
CA LEU A 174 22.71 9.63 -12.80
C LEU A 174 22.84 10.86 -13.69
N LEU A 175 22.09 11.92 -13.39
CA LEU A 175 21.96 13.11 -14.23
C LEU A 175 22.56 14.37 -13.61
N LEU A 176 23.35 14.20 -12.55
CA LEU A 176 23.95 15.31 -11.82
C LEU A 176 24.77 16.18 -12.79
N PRO A 177 24.41 17.46 -12.99
CA PRO A 177 25.10 18.31 -13.96
C PRO A 177 26.41 18.89 -13.42
N LYS A 178 26.46 19.16 -12.11
CA LYS A 178 27.58 19.77 -11.37
C LYS A 178 27.50 19.42 -9.88
N PHE A 179 28.58 19.59 -9.12
CA PHE A 179 28.61 19.31 -7.68
C PHE A 179 27.88 20.38 -6.85
N ASP A 180 27.97 21.65 -7.24
CA ASP A 180 27.27 22.76 -6.56
C ASP A 180 25.86 22.96 -7.14
N ILE A 181 24.91 22.12 -6.71
CA ILE A 181 23.49 22.20 -7.08
C ILE A 181 22.58 22.07 -5.85
N ASP A 182 21.47 22.81 -5.87
CA ASP A 182 20.36 22.58 -4.95
C ASP A 182 19.69 21.25 -5.27
N LEU A 183 20.03 20.22 -4.50
CA LEU A 183 19.46 18.88 -4.61
C LEU A 183 17.94 18.84 -4.48
N THR A 184 17.37 19.67 -3.61
CA THR A 184 15.92 19.65 -3.39
C THR A 184 15.19 20.21 -4.60
N ALA A 185 15.68 21.32 -5.16
CA ALA A 185 15.16 21.86 -6.39
C ALA A 185 15.35 20.88 -7.57
N PHE A 186 16.51 20.22 -7.65
CA PHE A 186 16.79 19.27 -8.72
C PHE A 186 15.93 18.00 -8.64
N HIS A 187 15.71 17.44 -7.44
CA HIS A 187 14.79 16.31 -7.26
C HIS A 187 13.37 16.65 -7.71
N LYS A 188 12.90 17.88 -7.45
CA LYS A 188 11.60 18.33 -7.94
C LYS A 188 11.53 18.37 -9.47
N GLN A 189 12.56 18.90 -10.13
CA GLN A 189 12.65 18.92 -11.60
C GLN A 189 12.69 17.50 -12.18
N VAL A 190 13.45 16.59 -11.56
CA VAL A 190 13.48 15.17 -11.96
C VAL A 190 12.10 14.54 -11.82
N GLN A 191 11.39 14.77 -10.70
CA GLN A 191 10.04 14.26 -10.51
C GLN A 191 9.04 14.81 -11.54
N GLU A 192 9.10 16.10 -11.86
CA GLU A 192 8.25 16.71 -12.89
C GLU A 192 8.51 16.10 -14.28
N ALA A 193 9.79 15.87 -14.62
CA ALA A 193 10.18 15.23 -15.87
C ALA A 193 9.75 13.74 -15.92
N LEU A 194 9.84 13.02 -14.80
CA LEU A 194 9.33 11.64 -14.69
C LEU A 194 7.81 11.58 -14.86
N ASN A 195 7.06 12.51 -14.25
CA ASN A 195 5.61 12.60 -14.42
C ASN A 195 5.24 12.82 -15.90
N LEU A 196 5.99 13.67 -16.61
CA LEU A 196 5.81 13.90 -18.05
C LEU A 196 6.01 12.60 -18.83
N LEU A 197 7.13 11.89 -18.61
CA LEU A 197 7.44 10.63 -19.28
C LEU A 197 6.41 9.54 -18.98
N GLU A 198 5.93 9.45 -17.74
CA GLU A 198 4.90 8.49 -17.30
C GLU A 198 3.55 8.78 -17.97
N SER A 199 3.18 10.06 -18.06
CA SER A 199 1.94 10.50 -18.71
C SER A 199 1.91 10.18 -20.21
N GLN A 200 3.07 10.24 -20.86
CA GLN A 200 3.27 9.91 -22.27
C GLN A 200 3.58 8.42 -22.52
N THR A 201 3.52 7.58 -21.48
CA THR A 201 3.78 6.13 -21.54
C THR A 201 5.19 5.79 -22.06
N TYR A 202 6.19 6.64 -21.85
CA TYR A 202 7.59 6.30 -22.15
C TYR A 202 8.23 5.46 -21.04
N ILE A 203 7.74 5.63 -19.82
CA ILE A 203 8.19 4.90 -18.64
C ILE A 203 6.97 4.40 -17.86
N GLN A 204 7.21 3.42 -16.99
CA GLN A 204 6.24 2.98 -16.00
C GLN A 204 6.77 3.19 -14.59
N ARG A 205 5.85 3.42 -13.65
CA ARG A 205 6.13 3.38 -12.21
C ARG A 205 5.81 2.00 -11.65
N THR A 206 6.79 1.32 -11.07
CA THR A 206 6.63 0.04 -10.37
C THR A 206 6.52 0.26 -8.86
N ALA A 207 6.31 -0.81 -8.09
CA ALA A 207 6.16 -0.72 -6.64
C ALA A 207 7.39 -0.06 -5.98
N GLY A 208 7.15 0.81 -4.99
CA GLY A 208 8.21 1.54 -4.29
C GLY A 208 8.74 2.78 -5.00
N ASP A 209 7.92 3.43 -5.85
CA ASP A 209 8.26 4.64 -6.61
C ASP A 209 9.52 4.50 -7.49
N LEU A 210 9.67 3.31 -8.09
CA LEU A 210 10.74 3.01 -9.04
C LEU A 210 10.25 3.21 -10.48
N TYR A 211 11.13 3.70 -11.35
CA TYR A 211 10.79 4.04 -12.73
C TYR A 211 11.55 3.17 -13.73
N GLU A 212 10.86 2.66 -14.74
CA GLU A 212 11.45 1.79 -15.75
C GLU A 212 11.12 2.26 -17.16
N TYR A 213 12.11 2.22 -18.06
CA TYR A 213 11.91 2.46 -19.49
C TYR A 213 10.98 1.40 -20.09
N LEU A 214 10.02 1.82 -20.92
CA LEU A 214 9.16 0.92 -21.69
C LEU A 214 9.66 0.80 -23.13
N THR A 215 9.86 -0.43 -23.61
CA THR A 215 10.05 -0.74 -25.03
C THR A 215 8.74 -0.59 -25.79
N ASN A 216 8.78 -0.46 -27.12
CA ASN A 216 7.58 -0.35 -27.95
C ASN A 216 6.49 -1.36 -27.61
N GLN A 217 6.83 -2.64 -27.50
CA GLN A 217 5.85 -3.68 -27.15
C GLN A 217 5.30 -3.54 -25.73
N GLU A 218 6.12 -3.10 -24.77
CA GLU A 218 5.65 -2.82 -23.41
C GLU A 218 4.78 -1.56 -23.36
N LYS A 219 5.07 -0.53 -24.18
CA LYS A 219 4.23 0.67 -24.34
C LYS A 219 2.86 0.31 -24.90
N ASP A 220 2.83 -0.56 -25.91
CA ASP A 220 1.57 -1.05 -26.49
C ASP A 220 0.72 -1.74 -25.42
N VAL A 221 1.31 -2.67 -24.67
CA VAL A 221 0.64 -3.36 -23.55
C VAL A 221 0.21 -2.37 -22.46
N GLU A 222 1.05 -1.39 -22.10
CA GLU A 222 0.72 -0.39 -21.08
C GLU A 222 -0.46 0.50 -21.52
N ASN A 223 -0.50 0.90 -22.79
CA ASN A 223 -1.62 1.65 -23.35
C ASN A 223 -2.90 0.78 -23.42
N GLU A 224 -2.80 -0.50 -23.79
CA GLU A 224 -3.90 -1.46 -23.74
C GLU A 224 -4.46 -1.58 -22.30
N VAL A 225 -3.59 -1.71 -21.29
CA VAL A 225 -3.98 -1.70 -19.86
C VAL A 225 -4.65 -0.38 -19.48
N LYS A 226 -4.05 0.77 -19.80
CA LYS A 226 -4.63 2.10 -19.49
C LYS A 226 -5.98 2.31 -20.15
N SER A 227 -6.18 1.79 -21.36
CA SER A 227 -7.45 1.86 -22.12
C SER A 227 -8.50 0.83 -21.69
N THR A 228 -8.13 -0.16 -20.87
CA THR A 228 -9.06 -1.21 -20.43
C THR A 228 -10.19 -0.61 -19.60
N ASP A 229 -11.43 -0.82 -20.05
CA ASP A 229 -12.63 -0.40 -19.32
C ASP A 229 -12.86 -1.31 -18.12
N ILE A 230 -13.15 -0.73 -16.96
CA ILE A 230 -13.52 -1.47 -15.75
C ILE A 230 -14.85 -0.94 -15.22
N ASP A 231 -15.54 -1.75 -14.41
CA ASP A 231 -16.71 -1.28 -13.68
C ASP A 231 -16.32 -0.08 -12.79
N PRO A 232 -17.07 1.05 -12.83
CA PRO A 232 -16.85 2.16 -11.93
C PRO A 232 -16.82 1.80 -10.43
N THR A 233 -17.52 0.73 -10.01
CA THR A 233 -17.53 0.27 -8.60
C THR A 233 -16.31 -0.58 -8.23
N ALA A 234 -15.61 -1.16 -9.21
CA ALA A 234 -14.54 -2.13 -8.97
C ALA A 234 -13.39 -1.63 -8.08
N PRO A 235 -12.92 -0.37 -8.17
CA PRO A 235 -11.92 0.15 -7.24
C PRO A 235 -12.43 0.22 -5.79
N GLY A 236 -13.69 0.60 -5.58
CA GLY A 236 -14.31 0.67 -4.26
C GLY A 236 -14.52 -0.71 -3.64
N GLU A 237 -14.92 -1.70 -4.45
CA GLU A 237 -15.01 -3.10 -4.03
C GLU A 237 -13.64 -3.68 -3.65
N LEU A 238 -12.59 -3.35 -4.42
CA LEU A 238 -11.23 -3.75 -4.10
C LEU A 238 -10.77 -3.16 -2.76
N LEU A 239 -11.03 -1.86 -2.55
CA LEU A 239 -10.71 -1.19 -1.29
C LEU A 239 -11.45 -1.82 -0.11
N ALA A 240 -12.75 -2.08 -0.26
CA ALA A 240 -13.54 -2.75 0.76
C ALA A 240 -12.95 -4.13 1.12
N SER A 241 -12.54 -4.92 0.12
CA SER A 241 -11.91 -6.21 0.36
C SER A 241 -10.57 -6.08 1.11
N TYR A 242 -9.75 -5.10 0.75
CA TYR A 242 -8.50 -4.83 1.48
C TYR A 242 -8.74 -4.44 2.94
N LEU A 243 -9.68 -3.54 3.19
CA LEU A 243 -9.99 -3.07 4.54
C LEU A 243 -10.58 -4.19 5.39
N PHE A 244 -11.61 -4.87 4.91
CA PHE A 244 -12.39 -5.79 5.74
C PHE A 244 -11.90 -7.22 5.70
N ASP A 245 -11.40 -7.72 4.56
CA ASP A 245 -11.07 -9.13 4.38
C ASP A 245 -9.57 -9.40 4.58
N GLU A 246 -8.69 -8.50 4.15
CA GLU A 246 -7.24 -8.66 4.29
C GLU A 246 -6.68 -8.08 5.59
N ILE A 247 -7.07 -6.84 5.93
CA ILE A 247 -6.56 -6.09 7.09
C ILE A 247 -7.29 -6.51 8.37
N LEU A 248 -8.63 -6.38 8.41
CA LEU A 248 -9.41 -6.73 9.60
C LEU A 248 -9.64 -8.24 9.74
N ARG A 249 -9.85 -8.93 8.60
CA ARG A 249 -10.09 -10.38 8.43
C ARG A 249 -11.36 -10.94 9.06
N ASP A 250 -11.81 -10.38 10.17
CA ASP A 250 -13.04 -10.79 10.85
C ASP A 250 -13.90 -9.55 11.14
N ALA A 251 -15.20 -9.71 10.94
CA ALA A 251 -16.21 -8.72 11.29
C ALA A 251 -16.65 -8.83 12.75
N LYS A 252 -15.94 -9.61 13.58
CA LYS A 252 -16.24 -9.83 14.99
C LYS A 252 -15.22 -9.16 15.90
N VAL A 253 -15.73 -8.50 16.92
CA VAL A 253 -14.95 -7.89 17.99
C VAL A 253 -15.38 -8.52 19.30
N LYS A 254 -14.40 -9.03 20.06
CA LYS A 254 -14.66 -9.50 21.41
C LYS A 254 -14.66 -8.34 22.36
N LEU A 255 -15.72 -8.22 23.18
CA LEU A 255 -15.76 -7.20 24.21
C LEU A 255 -14.82 -7.57 25.35
N ASP A 256 -14.06 -6.60 25.84
CA ASP A 256 -13.12 -6.75 26.95
C ASP A 256 -13.80 -7.18 28.25
N SER A 257 -15.04 -6.74 28.48
CA SER A 257 -15.76 -7.00 29.72
C SER A 257 -16.32 -8.42 29.86
N ASN A 258 -16.63 -9.10 28.75
CA ASN A 258 -17.30 -10.42 28.79
C ASN A 258 -16.72 -11.47 27.80
N ASN A 259 -15.70 -11.08 27.04
CA ASN A 259 -15.03 -11.90 26.02
C ASN A 259 -15.96 -12.46 24.92
N GLN A 260 -17.18 -11.92 24.78
CA GLN A 260 -18.17 -12.36 23.81
C GLN A 260 -17.96 -11.68 22.46
N PRO A 261 -18.10 -12.41 21.33
CA PRO A 261 -17.96 -11.84 20.01
C PRO A 261 -19.22 -11.07 19.59
N TYR A 262 -19.05 -9.82 19.21
CA TYR A 262 -20.07 -8.97 18.59
C TYR A 262 -19.70 -8.73 17.13
N GLU A 263 -20.65 -8.95 16.23
CA GLU A 263 -20.43 -8.81 14.79
C GLU A 263 -20.86 -7.43 14.32
N PHE A 264 -19.92 -6.66 13.75
CA PHE A 264 -20.19 -5.34 13.17
C PHE A 264 -20.55 -5.47 11.68
N GLY A 265 -21.37 -4.54 11.19
CA GLY A 265 -21.60 -4.34 9.77
C GLY A 265 -20.45 -3.58 9.11
N LYS A 266 -20.25 -3.80 7.82
CA LYS A 266 -19.19 -3.16 7.03
C LYS A 266 -19.77 -1.97 6.26
N LYS A 267 -19.12 -0.80 6.32
CA LYS A 267 -19.46 0.37 5.49
C LYS A 267 -18.21 0.99 4.87
N LEU A 268 -18.35 1.47 3.64
CA LEU A 268 -17.35 2.29 2.96
C LEU A 268 -18.06 3.51 2.37
N ASP A 269 -17.61 4.71 2.75
CA ASP A 269 -18.18 5.97 2.31
C ASP A 269 -19.71 6.05 2.53
N ASP A 270 -20.16 5.53 3.68
CA ASP A 270 -21.58 5.42 4.09
C ASP A 270 -22.42 4.40 3.31
N ASN A 271 -21.84 3.67 2.37
CA ASN A 271 -22.50 2.58 1.68
C ASN A 271 -22.35 1.27 2.47
N VAL A 272 -23.47 0.60 2.75
CA VAL A 272 -23.47 -0.70 3.44
C VAL A 272 -22.95 -1.80 2.51
N ILE A 273 -22.01 -2.59 3.04
CA ILE A 273 -21.44 -3.75 2.35
C ILE A 273 -22.00 -5.02 2.99
N GLY A 274 -22.75 -5.79 2.22
CA GLY A 274 -23.35 -7.04 2.68
C GLY A 274 -24.71 -6.82 3.36
N ARG A 275 -24.91 -7.47 4.51
CA ARG A 275 -26.21 -7.45 5.23
C ARG A 275 -26.25 -6.35 6.28
N ASP A 276 -27.47 -5.88 6.55
CA ASP A 276 -27.74 -4.91 7.61
C ASP A 276 -27.43 -5.49 9.00
N LYS A 277 -26.88 -4.64 9.88
CA LYS A 277 -26.44 -4.96 11.25
C LYS A 277 -26.78 -3.80 12.19
N ASP A 278 -26.75 -4.06 13.49
CA ASP A 278 -27.07 -3.08 14.53
C ASP A 278 -26.11 -1.89 14.59
N PHE A 279 -24.85 -2.12 14.25
CA PHE A 279 -23.78 -1.12 14.28
C PHE A 279 -22.71 -1.43 13.24
N TYR A 280 -21.95 -0.41 12.86
CA TYR A 280 -21.05 -0.48 11.70
C TYR A 280 -19.65 0.01 12.00
N VAL A 281 -18.67 -0.55 11.31
CA VAL A 281 -17.37 0.10 11.08
C VAL A 281 -17.43 0.74 9.70
N ASN A 282 -17.32 2.06 9.66
CA ASN A 282 -17.48 2.88 8.45
C ASN A 282 -16.16 3.58 8.13
N PHE A 283 -15.48 3.12 7.08
CA PHE A 283 -14.32 3.82 6.55
C PHE A 283 -14.77 4.96 5.64
N ILE A 284 -14.33 6.17 5.94
CA ILE A 284 -14.58 7.35 5.12
C ILE A 284 -13.28 7.71 4.42
N THR A 285 -13.31 7.62 3.09
CA THR A 285 -12.22 7.98 2.21
C THR A 285 -12.30 9.46 1.84
N PRO A 286 -11.18 10.08 1.44
CA PRO A 286 -11.16 11.45 0.94
C PRO A 286 -12.01 11.68 -0.32
N LEU A 287 -12.32 10.62 -1.08
CA LEU A 287 -13.11 10.70 -2.32
C LEU A 287 -14.60 10.41 -2.09
N ASN A 288 -15.05 10.39 -0.83
CA ASN A 288 -16.45 10.19 -0.53
C ASN A 288 -17.33 11.22 -1.26
N ALA A 289 -18.45 10.77 -1.84
CA ALA A 289 -19.39 11.64 -2.56
C ALA A 289 -20.08 12.67 -1.64
N ASN A 290 -20.03 12.43 -0.33
CA ASN A 290 -20.72 13.20 0.70
C ASN A 290 -19.95 14.44 1.17
N SER A 291 -18.79 14.75 0.56
CA SER A 291 -17.95 15.91 0.91
C SER A 291 -17.59 15.97 2.41
N VAL A 292 -17.37 14.80 3.02
CA VAL A 292 -16.90 14.70 4.40
C VAL A 292 -15.44 15.14 4.44
N SER A 293 -15.17 16.12 5.30
CA SER A 293 -13.87 16.75 5.51
C SER A 293 -13.56 16.80 7.01
N THR A 294 -12.32 17.13 7.34
CA THR A 294 -11.91 17.37 8.73
C THR A 294 -12.76 18.42 9.45
N ALA A 295 -13.36 19.37 8.72
CA ALA A 295 -14.18 20.44 9.30
C ALA A 295 -15.59 19.98 9.71
N ASN A 296 -16.19 19.01 9.01
CA ASN A 296 -17.58 18.60 9.24
C ASN A 296 -17.72 17.18 9.82
N ILE A 297 -16.63 16.42 9.94
CA ILE A 297 -16.68 15.01 10.34
C ILE A 297 -17.28 14.77 11.74
N ASN A 298 -17.10 15.71 12.68
CA ASN A 298 -17.76 15.63 13.99
C ASN A 298 -19.28 15.66 13.84
N MET A 299 -19.82 16.64 13.08
CA MET A 299 -21.27 16.70 12.83
C MET A 299 -21.76 15.48 12.04
N TRP A 300 -20.96 15.00 11.09
CA TRP A 300 -21.27 13.80 10.30
C TRP A 300 -21.37 12.54 11.17
N SER A 301 -20.45 12.39 12.13
CA SER A 301 -20.44 11.31 13.11
C SER A 301 -21.62 11.40 14.08
N ALA A 302 -22.02 12.60 14.51
CA ALA A 302 -23.19 12.79 15.37
C ALA A 302 -24.50 12.32 14.71
N GLY A 303 -24.61 12.44 13.38
CA GLY A 303 -25.74 11.91 12.61
C GLY A 303 -25.76 10.38 12.46
N ARG A 304 -24.67 9.70 12.84
CA ARG A 304 -24.48 8.25 12.74
C ARG A 304 -24.00 7.67 14.07
N PRO A 305 -24.85 7.72 15.12
CA PRO A 305 -24.46 7.29 16.46
C PRO A 305 -24.11 5.79 16.56
N ASN A 306 -24.46 4.99 15.55
CA ASN A 306 -24.22 3.54 15.50
C ASN A 306 -23.03 3.16 14.61
N ASP A 307 -22.32 4.15 14.06
CA ASP A 307 -21.15 3.91 13.22
C ASP A 307 -19.88 4.31 13.98
N LEU A 308 -18.89 3.42 13.98
CA LEU A 308 -17.50 3.78 14.24
C LEU A 308 -16.94 4.35 12.95
N ILE A 309 -16.70 5.66 12.91
CA ILE A 309 -16.18 6.33 11.73
C ILE A 309 -14.67 6.34 11.78
N VAL A 310 -14.03 5.76 10.76
CA VAL A 310 -12.58 5.77 10.57
C VAL A 310 -12.27 6.68 9.39
N TYR A 311 -11.71 7.85 9.67
CA TYR A 311 -11.39 8.83 8.65
C TYR A 311 -9.98 8.61 8.11
N LEU A 312 -9.90 8.16 6.87
CA LEU A 312 -8.63 8.00 6.18
C LEU A 312 -8.15 9.37 5.68
N GLY A 313 -6.86 9.67 5.91
CA GLY A 313 -6.25 10.92 5.45
C GLY A 313 -6.24 11.03 3.92
N GLU A 314 -5.98 12.25 3.41
CA GLU A 314 -5.88 12.50 1.97
C GLU A 314 -4.74 11.69 1.34
N ASP A 315 -5.11 10.70 0.53
CA ASP A 315 -4.22 10.05 -0.43
C ASP A 315 -4.79 10.20 -1.84
N LYS A 316 -4.23 11.14 -2.58
CA LYS A 316 -4.66 11.46 -3.95
C LYS A 316 -4.36 10.33 -4.95
N ARG A 317 -3.48 9.38 -4.61
CA ARG A 317 -3.02 8.33 -5.53
C ARG A 317 -3.71 6.98 -5.29
N LEU A 318 -4.24 6.74 -4.08
CA LEU A 318 -4.84 5.45 -3.71
C LEU A 318 -5.85 4.95 -4.75
N PHE A 319 -6.78 5.80 -5.17
CA PHE A 319 -7.81 5.39 -6.12
C PHE A 319 -7.28 5.15 -7.54
N ASP A 320 -6.28 5.92 -7.97
CA ASP A 320 -5.63 5.68 -9.26
C ASP A 320 -4.89 4.33 -9.26
N GLU A 321 -4.22 4.00 -8.15
CA GLU A 321 -3.56 2.72 -7.94
C GLU A 321 -4.55 1.55 -7.94
N LEU A 322 -5.67 1.66 -7.20
CA LEU A 322 -6.73 0.65 -7.18
C LEU A 322 -7.36 0.45 -8.57
N ARG A 323 -7.57 1.54 -9.31
CA ARG A 323 -8.07 1.51 -10.68
C ARG A 323 -7.09 0.80 -11.61
N LEU A 324 -5.80 1.11 -11.52
CA LEU A 324 -4.75 0.48 -12.32
C LEU A 324 -4.64 -1.02 -12.01
N ILE A 325 -4.75 -1.40 -10.73
CA ILE A 325 -4.78 -2.82 -10.32
C ILE A 325 -5.91 -3.55 -11.06
N LYS A 326 -7.14 -3.01 -11.00
CA LYS A 326 -8.31 -3.63 -11.63
C LYS A 326 -8.23 -3.68 -13.15
N LYS A 327 -7.73 -2.61 -13.78
CA LYS A 327 -7.48 -2.58 -15.22
C LYS A 327 -6.49 -3.66 -15.64
N THR A 328 -5.38 -3.78 -14.90
CA THR A 328 -4.34 -4.77 -15.16
C THR A 328 -4.87 -6.20 -14.97
N GLU A 329 -5.63 -6.47 -13.90
CA GLU A 329 -6.28 -7.77 -13.69
C GLU A 329 -7.19 -8.14 -14.87
N LYS A 330 -8.08 -7.23 -15.27
CA LYS A 330 -9.04 -7.47 -16.34
C LYS A 330 -8.33 -7.70 -17.67
N TYR A 331 -7.36 -6.86 -18.01
CA TYR A 331 -6.56 -7.00 -19.23
C TYR A 331 -5.85 -8.35 -19.29
N ILE A 332 -5.18 -8.77 -18.21
CA ILE A 332 -4.50 -10.07 -18.16
C ILE A 332 -5.52 -11.21 -18.36
N GLN A 333 -6.68 -11.14 -17.70
CA GLN A 333 -7.72 -12.16 -17.83
C GLN A 333 -8.28 -12.28 -19.25
N THR A 334 -8.48 -11.16 -19.94
CA THR A 334 -9.06 -11.15 -21.30
C THR A 334 -8.05 -11.48 -22.39
N THR A 335 -6.78 -11.14 -22.18
CA THR A 335 -5.76 -11.21 -23.23
C THR A 335 -4.95 -12.51 -23.16
N ASN A 336 -4.86 -13.16 -21.99
CA ASN A 336 -4.04 -14.36 -21.81
C ASN A 336 -4.56 -15.55 -22.64
N SER A 337 -3.95 -15.76 -23.82
CA SER A 337 -4.29 -16.82 -24.76
C SER A 337 -3.05 -17.63 -25.16
N PRO A 338 -3.16 -18.96 -25.34
CA PRO A 338 -2.06 -19.80 -25.82
C PRO A 338 -1.52 -19.39 -27.20
N ALA A 339 -2.30 -18.67 -28.00
CA ALA A 339 -1.93 -18.22 -29.35
C ALA A 339 -1.05 -16.96 -29.39
N LEU A 340 -0.82 -16.30 -28.26
CA LEU A 340 0.05 -15.12 -28.20
C LEU A 340 1.52 -15.46 -28.51
N ASP A 341 2.23 -14.48 -29.06
CA ASP A 341 3.68 -14.52 -29.23
C ASP A 341 4.39 -14.63 -27.88
N GLU A 342 5.56 -15.26 -27.89
CA GLU A 342 6.34 -15.53 -26.66
C GLU A 342 6.76 -14.24 -25.94
N THR A 343 7.03 -13.17 -26.69
CA THR A 343 7.42 -11.88 -26.12
C THR A 343 6.26 -11.21 -25.40
N LYS A 344 5.07 -11.10 -26.02
CA LYS A 344 3.88 -10.56 -25.34
C LYS A 344 3.45 -11.43 -24.15
N LYS A 345 3.59 -12.76 -24.23
CA LYS A 345 3.37 -13.65 -23.07
C LYS A 345 4.29 -13.30 -21.90
N ARG A 346 5.59 -13.09 -22.15
CA ARG A 346 6.54 -12.67 -21.13
C ARG A 346 6.16 -11.32 -20.53
N ILE A 347 5.81 -10.32 -21.35
CA ILE A 347 5.39 -9.00 -20.88
C ILE A 347 4.12 -9.11 -20.00
N ILE A 348 3.14 -9.91 -20.39
CA ILE A 348 1.91 -10.14 -19.59
C ILE A 348 2.25 -10.80 -18.24
N SER A 349 3.17 -11.78 -18.23
CA SER A 349 3.64 -12.41 -17.00
C SER A 349 4.34 -11.40 -16.08
N ASP A 350 5.21 -10.57 -16.63
CA ASP A 350 5.90 -9.52 -15.88
C ASP A 350 4.90 -8.49 -15.33
N LYS A 351 3.89 -8.09 -16.11
CA LYS A 351 2.78 -7.24 -15.65
C LYS A 351 1.96 -7.88 -14.54
N ALA A 352 1.72 -9.19 -14.60
CA ALA A 352 1.02 -9.91 -13.54
C ALA A 352 1.80 -9.85 -12.22
N GLN A 353 3.12 -10.06 -12.28
CA GLN A 353 4.00 -9.97 -11.11
C GLN A 353 4.04 -8.54 -10.56
N GLN A 354 4.25 -7.54 -11.42
CA GLN A 354 4.22 -6.13 -11.03
C GLN A 354 2.89 -5.74 -10.38
N ASN A 355 1.77 -6.26 -10.89
CA ASN A 355 0.46 -6.01 -10.31
C ASN A 355 0.34 -6.63 -8.91
N GLN A 356 0.87 -7.84 -8.68
CA GLN A 356 0.90 -8.42 -7.34
C GLN A 356 1.72 -7.58 -6.36
N ASP A 357 2.88 -7.07 -6.79
CA ASP A 357 3.71 -6.22 -5.94
C ASP A 357 3.05 -4.87 -5.66
N ARG A 358 2.35 -4.29 -6.66
CA ARG A 358 1.50 -3.10 -6.48
C ARG A 358 0.41 -3.32 -5.43
N LYS A 359 -0.30 -4.46 -5.47
CA LYS A 359 -1.31 -4.81 -4.46
C LYS A 359 -0.71 -4.86 -3.05
N ARG A 360 0.47 -5.48 -2.89
CA ARG A 360 1.15 -5.55 -1.59
C ARG A 360 1.55 -4.17 -1.08
N ALA A 361 2.06 -3.30 -1.97
CA ALA A 361 2.40 -1.92 -1.63
C ALA A 361 1.18 -1.13 -1.14
N VAL A 362 0.07 -1.17 -1.89
CA VAL A 362 -1.19 -0.52 -1.52
C VAL A 362 -1.71 -1.05 -0.18
N LEU A 363 -1.67 -2.37 0.04
CA LEU A 363 -2.08 -2.98 1.32
C LEU A 363 -1.23 -2.49 2.50
N ASN A 364 0.08 -2.33 2.33
CA ASN A 364 0.95 -1.82 3.39
C ASN A 364 0.67 -0.34 3.66
N GLN A 365 0.52 0.46 2.61
CA GLN A 365 0.16 1.88 2.72
C GLN A 365 -1.19 2.09 3.42
N LEU A 366 -2.19 1.23 3.14
CA LEU A 366 -3.48 1.26 3.83
C LEU A 366 -3.34 0.93 5.32
N LYS A 367 -2.48 -0.02 5.70
CA LYS A 367 -2.23 -0.31 7.13
C LYS A 367 -1.64 0.90 7.84
N GLU A 368 -0.66 1.57 7.24
CA GLU A 368 -0.08 2.80 7.78
C GLU A 368 -1.14 3.90 7.89
N SER A 369 -1.95 4.08 6.84
CA SER A 369 -3.02 5.08 6.79
C SER A 369 -4.08 4.86 7.88
N ILE A 370 -4.46 3.61 8.16
CA ILE A 370 -5.38 3.28 9.27
C ILE A 370 -4.70 3.51 10.63
N GLY A 371 -3.41 3.16 10.73
CA GLY A 371 -2.61 3.41 11.93
C GLY A 371 -2.56 4.88 12.32
N ASP A 372 -2.54 5.79 11.34
CA ASP A 372 -2.55 7.24 11.55
C ASP A 372 -3.96 7.88 11.44
N ALA A 373 -4.98 7.12 11.01
CA ALA A 373 -6.35 7.62 10.84
C ALA A 373 -6.98 8.11 12.15
N LYS A 374 -7.86 9.11 12.05
CA LYS A 374 -8.67 9.58 13.17
C LYS A 374 -9.96 8.76 13.25
N MET A 375 -10.38 8.43 14.47
CA MET A 375 -11.66 7.74 14.70
C MET A 375 -12.64 8.65 15.40
N PHE A 376 -13.91 8.53 15.04
CA PHE A 376 -14.99 9.35 15.58
C PHE A 376 -16.17 8.49 16.00
N LEU A 377 -16.78 8.85 17.11
CA LEU A 377 -17.94 8.20 17.69
C LEU A 377 -18.92 9.26 18.18
N ASN A 378 -20.16 9.22 17.67
CA ASN A 378 -21.26 10.10 18.09
C ASN A 378 -20.86 11.59 18.18
N GLY A 379 -20.06 12.06 17.22
CA GLY A 379 -19.63 13.44 17.11
C GLY A 379 -18.41 13.87 17.92
N SER A 380 -17.74 12.93 18.58
CA SER A 380 -16.48 13.16 19.29
C SER A 380 -15.33 12.38 18.66
N GLU A 381 -14.15 13.00 18.58
CA GLU A 381 -12.91 12.32 18.18
C GLU A 381 -12.42 11.41 19.32
N MET A 382 -11.99 10.20 18.98
CA MET A 382 -11.46 9.22 19.91
C MET A 382 -9.96 9.43 20.08
N THR A 383 -9.55 10.07 21.18
CA THR A 383 -8.13 10.43 21.44
C THR A 383 -7.41 9.46 22.36
N ASP A 384 -8.10 8.49 22.93
CA ASP A 384 -7.61 7.56 23.95
C ASP A 384 -7.03 6.25 23.38
N ILE A 385 -7.11 6.05 22.06
CA ILE A 385 -6.58 4.88 21.36
C ILE A 385 -5.18 5.19 20.81
N GLY A 386 -4.14 4.70 21.50
CA GLY A 386 -2.74 4.93 21.15
C GLY A 386 -2.10 3.89 20.22
N THR A 387 -2.79 2.79 19.88
CA THR A 387 -2.23 1.74 19.01
C THR A 387 -2.27 2.16 17.54
N LYS A 388 -1.18 1.90 16.82
CA LYS A 388 -1.09 2.07 15.36
C LYS A 388 -1.37 0.78 14.58
N ASP A 389 -1.49 -0.36 15.26
CA ASP A 389 -1.90 -1.60 14.59
C ASP A 389 -3.36 -1.49 14.13
N PRO A 390 -3.67 -1.61 12.83
CA PRO A 390 -5.02 -1.36 12.30
C PRO A 390 -6.09 -2.21 12.98
N LYS A 391 -5.83 -3.51 13.16
CA LYS A 391 -6.82 -4.44 13.71
C LYS A 391 -7.13 -4.12 15.16
N ASN A 392 -6.10 -3.92 15.98
CA ASN A 392 -6.27 -3.57 17.38
C ASN A 392 -6.92 -2.20 17.55
N LYS A 393 -6.57 -1.22 16.69
CA LYS A 393 -7.15 0.11 16.71
C LYS A 393 -8.67 0.08 16.46
N ILE A 394 -9.10 -0.59 15.40
CA ILE A 394 -10.53 -0.76 15.10
C ILE A 394 -11.23 -1.58 16.18
N THR A 395 -10.58 -2.61 16.73
CA THR A 395 -11.14 -3.42 17.82
C THR A 395 -11.45 -2.56 19.05
N GLN A 396 -10.51 -1.71 19.48
CA GLN A 396 -10.72 -0.82 20.63
C GLN A 396 -11.83 0.21 20.36
N GLY A 397 -11.86 0.80 19.16
CA GLY A 397 -12.92 1.73 18.76
C GLY A 397 -14.30 1.07 18.76
N ALA A 398 -14.38 -0.15 18.21
CA ALA A 398 -15.62 -0.91 18.16
C ALA A 398 -16.09 -1.35 19.55
N GLN A 399 -15.18 -1.70 20.47
CA GLN A 399 -15.54 -1.98 21.87
C GLN A 399 -16.20 -0.78 22.55
N GLN A 400 -15.71 0.44 22.32
CA GLN A 400 -16.33 1.65 22.86
C GLN A 400 -17.69 1.95 22.22
N LEU A 401 -17.81 1.75 20.91
CA LEU A 401 -19.09 1.84 20.20
C LEU A 401 -20.11 0.86 20.81
N ILE A 402 -19.75 -0.41 21.00
CA ILE A 402 -20.59 -1.45 21.61
C ILE A 402 -21.10 -1.00 23.00
N LYS A 403 -20.20 -0.48 23.84
CA LYS A 403 -20.57 0.06 25.18
C LYS A 403 -21.52 1.25 25.11
N THR A 404 -21.46 2.03 24.03
CA THR A 404 -22.30 3.22 23.82
C THR A 404 -23.69 2.86 23.28
N ILE A 405 -23.77 1.93 22.32
CA ILE A 405 -25.03 1.52 21.69
C ILE A 405 -25.86 0.57 22.57
N TYR A 406 -25.20 -0.29 23.36
CA TYR A 406 -25.85 -1.26 24.24
C TYR A 406 -25.80 -0.76 25.69
N THR A 407 -26.57 0.29 25.99
CA THR A 407 -26.58 0.95 27.30
C THR A 407 -26.95 0.01 28.46
N ASN A 408 -27.74 -1.03 28.17
CA ASN A 408 -28.20 -2.01 29.16
C ASN A 408 -27.30 -3.25 29.23
N LEU A 409 -26.19 -3.29 28.50
CA LEU A 409 -25.22 -4.39 28.58
C LEU A 409 -24.57 -4.45 29.97
N LYS A 410 -24.35 -3.29 30.59
CA LYS A 410 -23.81 -3.15 31.96
C LYS A 410 -24.67 -3.81 33.05
N MET A 411 -25.93 -4.16 32.74
CA MET A 411 -26.79 -4.92 33.65
C MET A 411 -26.24 -6.34 33.87
N LEU A 412 -25.48 -6.88 32.91
CA LEU A 412 -24.78 -8.16 33.08
C LEU A 412 -23.52 -7.92 33.92
N THR A 413 -23.65 -8.16 35.24
CA THR A 413 -22.55 -8.04 36.19
C THR A 413 -21.67 -9.29 36.28
N VAL A 414 -22.08 -10.38 35.60
CA VAL A 414 -21.41 -11.69 35.63
C VAL A 414 -21.29 -12.22 34.20
N ASP A 415 -20.13 -12.78 33.89
CA ASP A 415 -19.90 -13.52 32.65
C ASP A 415 -20.59 -14.89 32.72
N PHE A 416 -21.82 -14.93 32.25
CA PHE A 416 -22.58 -16.15 32.05
C PHE A 416 -21.90 -17.07 31.04
N THR A 417 -21.81 -18.36 31.40
CA THR A 417 -21.22 -19.43 30.59
C THR A 417 -22.16 -20.64 30.60
N GLU A 418 -21.94 -21.61 29.73
CA GLU A 418 -22.73 -22.86 29.74
C GLU A 418 -22.61 -23.61 31.07
N ALA A 419 -21.43 -23.58 31.70
CA ALA A 419 -21.24 -24.15 33.03
C ALA A 419 -22.11 -23.45 34.09
N HIS A 420 -22.32 -22.13 33.96
CA HIS A 420 -23.25 -21.40 34.83
C HIS A 420 -24.69 -21.85 34.61
N LEU A 421 -25.12 -22.02 33.35
CA LEU A 421 -26.46 -22.52 33.02
C LEU A 421 -26.73 -23.89 33.67
N GLN A 422 -25.79 -24.83 33.51
CA GLN A 422 -25.90 -26.17 34.08
C GLN A 422 -25.99 -26.13 35.61
N ARG A 423 -25.12 -25.34 36.26
CA ARG A 423 -25.15 -25.17 37.73
C ARG A 423 -26.46 -24.56 38.22
N ILE A 424 -27.01 -23.57 37.51
CA ILE A 424 -28.27 -22.92 37.88
C ILE A 424 -29.40 -23.96 37.85
N ILE A 425 -29.52 -24.73 36.77
CA ILE A 425 -30.58 -25.73 36.62
C ILE A 425 -30.42 -26.86 37.64
N GLN A 426 -29.20 -27.36 37.87
CA GLN A 426 -28.91 -28.46 38.79
C GLN A 426 -28.94 -28.05 40.28
N SER A 427 -28.93 -26.75 40.59
CA SER A 427 -28.94 -26.29 41.98
C SER A 427 -30.22 -26.74 42.72
N GLN A 428 -30.04 -27.38 43.88
CA GLN A 428 -31.12 -27.73 44.80
C GLN A 428 -31.25 -26.75 45.97
N ASP A 429 -30.31 -25.79 46.07
CA ASP A 429 -30.23 -24.84 47.17
C ASP A 429 -31.21 -23.67 46.99
N ASP A 430 -32.26 -23.65 47.81
CA ASP A 430 -33.15 -22.49 48.00
C ASP A 430 -32.37 -21.23 48.44
N VAL A 431 -31.17 -21.39 49.02
CA VAL A 431 -30.35 -20.31 49.58
C VAL A 431 -29.77 -19.39 48.50
N LEU A 432 -29.50 -19.90 47.29
CA LEU A 432 -29.00 -19.11 46.15
C LEU A 432 -30.02 -18.11 45.59
N PHE A 433 -31.29 -18.23 45.99
CA PHE A 433 -32.42 -17.48 45.42
C PHE A 433 -33.22 -16.67 46.45
N LYS A 434 -32.71 -16.53 47.68
CA LYS A 434 -33.40 -15.80 48.79
C LYS A 434 -33.37 -14.28 48.65
N ASP A 435 -32.41 -13.73 47.91
CA ASP A 435 -32.34 -12.29 47.63
C ASP A 435 -33.38 -11.88 46.58
N GLY A 436 -33.73 -10.59 46.56
CA GLY A 436 -34.65 -10.00 45.57
C GLY A 436 -34.24 -10.31 44.13
N LEU A 437 -35.18 -10.10 43.19
CA LEU A 437 -34.86 -10.23 41.76
C LEU A 437 -33.83 -9.17 41.38
N HIS A 438 -32.78 -9.59 40.68
CA HIS A 438 -31.81 -8.67 40.10
C HIS A 438 -32.44 -7.90 38.93
N GLU A 439 -31.89 -6.74 38.59
CA GLU A 439 -32.39 -5.87 37.52
C GLU A 439 -32.56 -6.63 36.19
N MET A 440 -31.59 -7.48 35.83
CA MET A 440 -31.69 -8.29 34.61
C MET A 440 -32.81 -9.34 34.65
N GLU A 441 -33.10 -9.91 35.83
CA GLU A 441 -34.20 -10.88 36.01
C GLU A 441 -35.56 -10.18 35.90
N VAL A 442 -35.67 -8.95 36.43
CA VAL A 442 -36.87 -8.12 36.35
C VAL A 442 -37.19 -7.76 34.90
N GLU A 443 -36.21 -7.37 34.09
CA GLU A 443 -36.45 -7.03 32.67
C GLU A 443 -36.98 -8.20 31.85
N VAL A 444 -36.37 -9.39 32.00
CA VAL A 444 -36.86 -10.61 31.32
C VAL A 444 -38.27 -10.95 31.78
N LEU A 445 -38.54 -10.89 33.09
CA LEU A 445 -39.86 -11.17 33.64
C LEU A 445 -40.91 -10.16 33.12
N ASN A 446 -40.58 -8.87 33.09
CA ASN A 446 -41.44 -7.81 32.54
C ASN A 446 -41.73 -8.03 31.06
N ARG A 447 -40.74 -8.50 30.27
CA ARG A 447 -40.96 -8.84 28.86
C ARG A 447 -41.93 -10.01 28.72
N VAL A 448 -41.77 -11.08 29.50
CA VAL A 448 -42.68 -12.23 29.52
C VAL A 448 -44.10 -11.81 29.92
N GLN A 449 -44.23 -10.98 30.96
CA GLN A 449 -45.53 -10.46 31.42
C GLN A 449 -46.21 -9.58 30.38
N ARG A 450 -45.46 -8.71 29.69
CA ARG A 450 -45.97 -7.90 28.58
C ARG A 450 -46.50 -8.76 27.44
N ASN A 451 -45.74 -9.78 27.01
CA ASN A 451 -46.19 -10.69 25.96
C ASN A 451 -47.46 -11.44 26.39
N LYS A 452 -47.55 -11.87 27.67
CA LYS A 452 -48.76 -12.50 28.21
C LYS A 452 -49.97 -11.56 28.17
N ALA A 453 -49.79 -10.29 28.55
CA ALA A 453 -50.86 -9.28 28.49
C ALA A 453 -51.29 -8.98 27.05
N ALA A 454 -50.36 -9.06 26.09
CA ALA A 454 -50.62 -8.90 24.66
C ALA A 454 -51.14 -10.18 23.96
N HIS A 455 -51.36 -11.27 24.69
CA HIS A 455 -51.69 -12.60 24.14
C HIS A 455 -50.68 -13.14 23.11
N GLU A 456 -49.41 -12.71 23.19
CA GLU A 456 -48.33 -13.18 22.34
C GLU A 456 -47.64 -14.42 22.93
N ARG A 457 -47.36 -15.41 22.07
CA ARG A 457 -46.62 -16.61 22.47
C ARG A 457 -45.15 -16.24 22.73
N THR A 458 -44.71 -16.36 23.98
CA THR A 458 -43.30 -16.18 24.33
C THR A 458 -42.52 -17.46 24.08
N THR A 459 -41.52 -17.38 23.20
CA THR A 459 -40.56 -18.47 22.94
C THR A 459 -39.17 -18.07 23.43
N ILE A 460 -38.33 -19.06 23.76
CA ILE A 460 -36.93 -18.78 24.14
C ILE A 460 -36.23 -17.98 23.05
N LYS A 461 -36.43 -18.36 21.78
CA LYS A 461 -35.90 -17.62 20.62
C LYS A 461 -36.35 -16.16 20.62
N SER A 462 -37.64 -15.88 20.81
CA SER A 462 -38.14 -14.49 20.86
C SER A 462 -37.54 -13.66 22.00
N LEU A 463 -37.19 -14.28 23.12
CA LEU A 463 -36.50 -13.60 24.22
C LEU A 463 -35.04 -13.33 23.87
N ILE A 464 -34.33 -14.33 23.32
CA ILE A 464 -32.96 -14.15 22.85
C ILE A 464 -32.91 -13.01 21.84
N ASP A 465 -33.76 -13.03 20.81
CA ASP A 465 -33.78 -12.01 19.77
C ASP A 465 -34.09 -10.61 20.35
N ALA A 466 -35.03 -10.51 21.30
CA ALA A 466 -35.40 -9.24 21.93
C ALA A 466 -34.31 -8.65 22.83
N PHE A 467 -33.53 -9.48 23.52
CA PHE A 467 -32.44 -9.05 24.39
C PHE A 467 -31.08 -8.99 23.67
N TYR A 468 -30.97 -9.54 22.46
CA TYR A 468 -29.77 -9.44 21.63
C TYR A 468 -29.62 -8.06 20.98
N ILE A 469 -30.74 -7.42 20.60
CA ILE A 469 -30.74 -6.10 19.97
C ILE A 469 -30.60 -4.96 21.00
N ARG A 470 -30.45 -3.72 20.49
CA ARG A 470 -30.43 -2.50 21.31
C ARG A 470 -31.73 -2.33 22.12
N PRO A 471 -31.66 -1.83 23.37
CA PRO A 471 -30.47 -1.32 24.06
C PRO A 471 -29.66 -2.39 24.84
N TYR A 472 -30.00 -3.67 24.75
CA TYR A 472 -29.49 -4.72 25.63
C TYR A 472 -28.15 -5.32 25.19
N GLY A 473 -28.06 -5.83 23.96
CA GLY A 473 -26.82 -6.46 23.48
C GLY A 473 -26.43 -7.73 24.24
N TRP A 474 -27.39 -8.40 24.90
CA TRP A 474 -27.12 -9.58 25.70
C TRP A 474 -26.88 -10.79 24.80
N TYR A 475 -25.77 -11.46 25.06
CA TYR A 475 -25.39 -12.67 24.33
C TYR A 475 -26.23 -13.86 24.79
N GLN A 476 -26.44 -14.82 23.89
CA GLN A 476 -27.42 -15.90 24.03
C GLN A 476 -27.35 -16.63 25.39
N ILE A 477 -26.16 -17.04 25.83
CA ILE A 477 -26.03 -17.81 27.07
C ILE A 477 -26.37 -16.98 28.32
N ALA A 478 -26.19 -15.66 28.29
CA ALA A 478 -26.64 -14.80 29.39
C ALA A 478 -28.17 -14.79 29.50
N VAL A 479 -28.88 -14.64 28.38
CA VAL A 479 -30.35 -14.68 28.34
C VAL A 479 -30.85 -16.03 28.86
N LEU A 480 -30.24 -17.14 28.41
CA LEU A 480 -30.60 -18.49 28.88
C LEU A 480 -30.36 -18.66 30.38
N CYS A 481 -29.23 -18.18 30.91
CA CYS A 481 -28.97 -18.24 32.36
C CYS A 481 -30.00 -17.43 33.16
N ILE A 482 -30.41 -16.26 32.68
CA ILE A 482 -31.43 -15.43 33.35
C ILE A 482 -32.79 -16.13 33.31
N ILE A 483 -33.17 -16.73 32.17
CA ILE A 483 -34.37 -17.56 32.06
C ILE A 483 -34.33 -18.72 33.04
N ALA A 484 -33.20 -19.44 33.14
CA ALA A 484 -33.03 -20.55 34.06
C ALA A 484 -33.16 -20.11 35.53
N LYS A 485 -32.60 -18.95 35.91
CA LYS A 485 -32.80 -18.37 37.26
C LYS A 485 -34.27 -18.07 37.54
N LEU A 486 -34.99 -17.47 36.59
CA LEU A 486 -36.43 -17.18 36.73
C LEU A 486 -37.26 -18.46 36.86
N TYR A 487 -36.89 -19.51 36.12
CA TYR A 487 -37.51 -20.83 36.21
C TYR A 487 -37.29 -21.45 37.60
N LYS A 488 -36.06 -21.50 38.11
CA LYS A 488 -35.75 -22.03 39.45
C LYS A 488 -36.39 -21.22 40.58
N ARG A 489 -36.59 -19.91 40.39
CA ARG A 489 -37.34 -19.04 41.31
C ARG A 489 -38.87 -19.17 41.21
N ASN A 490 -39.38 -20.13 40.42
CA ASN A 490 -40.81 -20.35 40.18
C ASN A 490 -41.57 -19.12 39.65
N LYS A 491 -40.87 -18.21 38.94
CA LYS A 491 -41.49 -17.01 38.32
C LYS A 491 -42.04 -17.28 36.92
N ILE A 492 -41.48 -18.28 36.24
CA ILE A 492 -41.90 -18.73 34.91
C ILE A 492 -41.92 -20.26 34.86
N SER A 493 -42.75 -20.82 33.98
CA SER A 493 -42.78 -22.26 33.66
C SER A 493 -42.33 -22.47 32.23
N LEU A 494 -41.44 -23.42 31.99
CA LEU A 494 -41.01 -23.80 30.63
C LEU A 494 -41.85 -24.97 30.12
N LYS A 495 -42.23 -24.93 28.84
CA LYS A 495 -43.06 -25.96 28.21
C LYS A 495 -42.50 -26.38 26.86
N GLN A 496 -42.57 -27.67 26.58
CA GLN A 496 -42.33 -28.26 25.25
C GLN A 496 -43.55 -29.11 24.87
N ASP A 497 -44.07 -28.93 23.66
CA ASP A 497 -45.25 -29.64 23.14
C ASP A 497 -46.47 -29.66 24.08
N GLY A 498 -46.62 -28.59 24.88
CA GLY A 498 -47.73 -28.42 25.83
C GLY A 498 -47.48 -28.97 27.24
N ASN A 499 -46.43 -29.77 27.43
CA ASN A 499 -46.04 -30.33 28.73
C ASN A 499 -45.06 -29.42 29.46
N ASN A 500 -45.20 -29.33 30.79
CA ASN A 500 -44.19 -28.66 31.62
C ASN A 500 -42.90 -29.49 31.62
N LEU A 501 -41.77 -28.81 31.48
CA LEU A 501 -40.45 -29.43 31.54
C LEU A 501 -40.01 -29.61 33.00
N ASP A 502 -39.30 -30.71 33.27
CA ASP A 502 -38.55 -30.92 34.52
C ASP A 502 -37.10 -30.44 34.36
N ASP A 503 -36.33 -30.38 35.44
CA ASP A 503 -34.96 -29.83 35.43
C ASP A 503 -34.04 -30.54 34.43
N LYS A 504 -34.27 -31.82 34.15
CA LYS A 504 -33.49 -32.59 33.18
C LYS A 504 -33.89 -32.21 31.75
N ALA A 505 -35.18 -32.17 31.46
CA ALA A 505 -35.73 -31.80 30.16
C ALA A 505 -35.64 -30.31 29.82
N VAL A 506 -35.34 -29.43 30.79
CA VAL A 506 -34.99 -28.01 30.54
C VAL A 506 -33.54 -27.86 30.06
N LEU A 507 -32.66 -28.78 30.46
CA LEU A 507 -31.23 -28.74 30.15
C LEU A 507 -30.90 -29.48 28.84
N ASP A 508 -31.63 -30.56 28.56
CA ASP A 508 -31.64 -31.29 27.28
C ASP A 508 -32.32 -30.48 26.16
#